data_AF-A0A4R8V5Q0-F1
#
_entry.id   AF-A0A4R8V5Q0-F1
#
_cell.length_a   1.000
_cell.length_b   1.000
_cell.length_c   1.000
_cell.angle_alpha   90.00
_cell.angle_beta   90.00
_cell.angle_gamma   90.00
#
_symmetry.space_group_name_H-M   'P 1'
#
loop_
_entity.id
_entity.type
_entity.pdbx_description
1 polymer ?
#
loop_
_entity_poly.entity_id
_entity_poly.type
_entity_poly.pdbx_seq_one_letter_code
_entity_poly.pdbx_strand_id
1 'polypeptide(L)'
;MPILTEEWDQPADWLPADATQITIREEAAGGGPAILAVTTNSDLDPMQCAETDRQSAPTYAEDWSPDDVYVDRVFACANWAVIKIADGWYGWTPNDPDEMAVSPAQ
;
A
#
# COMPACT_ATOMS: atom_id res chain seq x y z
N MET A 1 6.43 -17.81 4.66
CA MET A 1 6.24 -16.99 3.46
C MET A 1 4.74 -16.77 3.34
N PRO A 2 4.24 -15.54 3.52
CA PRO A 2 2.81 -15.30 3.34
C PRO A 2 2.43 -15.63 1.89
N ILE A 3 1.35 -16.38 1.73
CA ILE A 3 0.85 -16.79 0.42
C ILE A 3 0.11 -15.57 -0.14
N LEU A 4 0.80 -14.82 -1.00
CA LEU A 4 0.13 -13.99 -2.00
C LEU A 4 -0.70 -14.97 -2.85
N THR A 5 -2.02 -14.88 -2.76
CA THR A 5 -2.93 -15.67 -3.58
C THR A 5 -2.48 -15.54 -5.03
N GLU A 6 -2.28 -16.69 -5.67
CA GLU A 6 -1.75 -16.85 -7.03
C GLU A 6 -2.31 -15.77 -7.97
N GLU A 7 -1.42 -15.09 -8.71
CA GLU A 7 -1.66 -14.00 -9.69
C GLU A 7 -1.35 -12.54 -9.25
N TRP A 8 -0.68 -12.31 -8.12
CA TRP A 8 -0.11 -10.98 -7.80
C TRP A 8 1.11 -10.64 -8.70
N ASP A 9 1.00 -9.63 -9.57
CA ASP A 9 2.06 -9.26 -10.53
C ASP A 9 2.82 -7.97 -10.16
N GLN A 10 2.37 -7.21 -9.16
CA GLN A 10 2.99 -5.92 -8.78
C GLN A 10 4.02 -6.10 -7.65
N PRO A 11 5.18 -5.41 -7.65
CA PRO A 11 6.09 -5.44 -6.51
C PRO A 11 5.47 -4.72 -5.29
N ALA A 12 5.59 -5.31 -4.10
CA ALA A 12 5.14 -4.74 -2.82
C ALA A 12 6.23 -4.87 -1.75
N ASP A 13 7.43 -4.37 -2.04
CA ASP A 13 8.63 -4.45 -1.18
C ASP A 13 8.49 -3.76 0.18
N TRP A 14 7.50 -2.88 0.31
CA TRP A 14 7.17 -2.21 1.57
C TRP A 14 6.54 -3.13 2.61
N LEU A 15 6.03 -4.30 2.19
CA LEU A 15 5.34 -5.22 3.09
C LEU A 15 6.28 -5.76 4.16
N PRO A 16 5.96 -5.57 5.46
CA PRO A 16 6.74 -6.17 6.54
C PRO A 16 6.76 -7.70 6.45
N ALA A 17 7.85 -8.33 6.85
CA ALA A 17 8.02 -9.79 6.74
C ALA A 17 7.05 -10.60 7.63
N ASP A 18 6.51 -9.99 8.70
CA ASP A 18 5.49 -10.60 9.56
C ASP A 18 4.05 -10.34 9.09
N ALA A 19 3.88 -9.71 7.92
CA ALA A 19 2.59 -9.50 7.27
C ALA A 19 1.73 -10.79 7.25
N THR A 20 0.51 -10.67 7.78
CA THR A 20 -0.51 -11.72 7.76
C THR A 20 -1.82 -11.16 7.21
N GLN A 21 -2.78 -12.05 6.88
CA GLN A 21 -4.10 -11.65 6.39
C GLN A 21 -4.02 -10.65 5.22
N ILE A 22 -3.13 -10.92 4.28
CA ILE A 22 -2.93 -10.04 3.11
C ILE A 22 -4.14 -10.19 2.20
N THR A 23 -4.88 -9.09 1.99
CA THR A 23 -5.99 -9.01 1.05
C THR A 23 -5.66 -8.00 -0.04
N ILE A 24 -5.94 -8.38 -1.28
CA ILE A 24 -5.54 -7.61 -2.45
C ILE A 24 -6.71 -7.52 -3.40
N ARG A 25 -6.91 -6.35 -4.01
CA ARG A 25 -7.71 -6.19 -5.20
C ARG A 25 -6.94 -5.41 -6.25
N GLU A 26 -6.80 -5.99 -7.43
CA GLU A 26 -6.15 -5.38 -8.58
C GLU A 26 -7.04 -5.45 -9.83
N GLU A 27 -6.65 -4.71 -10.85
CA GLU A 27 -7.29 -4.75 -12.16
C GLU A 27 -6.97 -6.09 -12.87
N ALA A 28 -8.00 -6.77 -13.37
CA ALA A 28 -7.89 -8.14 -13.86
C ALA A 28 -6.95 -8.32 -15.07
N ALA A 29 -6.67 -7.27 -15.84
CA ALA A 29 -5.73 -7.30 -16.95
C ALA A 29 -4.27 -7.10 -16.51
N GLY A 30 -4.00 -6.87 -15.22
CA GLY A 30 -2.67 -6.62 -14.68
C GLY A 30 -2.12 -5.23 -15.03
N GLY A 31 -1.21 -4.71 -14.21
CA GLY A 31 -0.59 -3.40 -14.46
C GLY A 31 -1.48 -2.17 -14.19
N GLY A 32 -2.74 -2.39 -13.82
CA GLY A 32 -3.69 -1.34 -13.42
C GLY A 32 -3.62 -0.96 -11.94
N PRO A 33 -4.55 -0.11 -11.46
CA PRO A 33 -4.61 0.27 -10.05
C PRO A 33 -4.85 -0.94 -9.15
N ALA A 34 -4.29 -0.91 -7.96
CA ALA A 34 -4.46 -1.96 -6.97
C ALA A 34 -4.64 -1.35 -5.57
N ILE A 35 -5.29 -2.10 -4.70
CA ILE A 35 -5.38 -1.83 -3.28
C ILE A 35 -4.96 -3.08 -2.51
N LEU A 36 -4.28 -2.89 -1.39
CA LEU A 36 -3.75 -3.96 -0.55
C LEU A 36 -3.96 -3.62 0.91
N ALA A 37 -4.47 -4.55 1.70
CA ALA A 37 -4.46 -4.47 3.16
C ALA A 37 -3.70 -5.64 3.76
N VAL A 38 -3.06 -5.38 4.90
CA VAL A 38 -2.26 -6.37 5.62
C VAL A 38 -2.41 -6.15 7.12
N THR A 39 -2.45 -7.26 7.85
CA THR A 39 -2.33 -7.28 9.30
C THR A 39 -0.88 -7.49 9.72
N THR A 40 -0.33 -6.55 10.49
CA THR A 40 1.04 -6.62 11.03
C THR A 40 1.20 -5.66 12.20
N ASN A 41 2.08 -6.03 13.12
CA ASN A 41 2.46 -5.17 14.25
C ASN A 41 3.78 -4.42 13.99
N SER A 42 4.43 -4.67 12.87
CA SER A 42 5.68 -4.00 12.50
C SER A 42 5.40 -2.68 11.81
N ASP A 43 6.28 -1.71 12.09
CA ASP A 43 6.31 -0.46 11.35
C ASP A 43 6.92 -0.64 9.96
N LEU A 44 6.57 0.27 9.05
CA LEU A 44 7.16 0.29 7.71
C LEU A 44 8.66 0.61 7.79
N ASP A 45 9.42 0.05 6.86
CA ASP A 45 10.85 0.31 6.79
C ASP A 45 11.11 1.76 6.32
N PRO A 46 11.79 2.60 7.11
CA PRO A 46 12.03 4.00 6.75
C PRO A 46 13.04 4.18 5.61
N MET A 47 13.76 3.13 5.21
CA MET A 47 14.60 3.14 4.01
C MET A 47 13.81 2.77 2.76
N GLN A 48 12.58 2.29 2.91
CA GLN A 48 11.67 1.99 1.81
C GLN A 48 10.53 3.01 1.68
N CYS A 49 10.10 3.56 2.81
CA CYS A 49 8.91 4.40 2.90
C CYS A 49 9.22 5.73 3.59
N ALA A 50 8.68 6.83 3.05
CA ALA A 50 8.77 8.16 3.68
C ALA A 50 7.37 8.77 3.86
N GLU A 51 7.14 9.39 5.01
CA GLU A 51 5.88 10.09 5.26
C GLU A 51 5.82 11.42 4.50
N THR A 52 4.73 11.64 3.77
CA THR A 52 4.46 12.83 2.96
C THR A 52 2.99 13.22 3.01
N ASP A 53 2.67 14.42 2.55
CA ASP A 53 1.29 14.88 2.40
C ASP A 53 0.61 14.11 1.27
N ARG A 54 -0.61 13.64 1.53
CA ARG A 54 -1.36 12.82 0.57
C ARG A 54 -1.70 13.62 -0.68
N GLN A 55 -1.29 13.11 -1.84
CA GLN A 55 -1.67 13.65 -3.15
C GLN A 55 -2.50 12.66 -3.96
N SER A 56 -2.37 11.35 -3.70
CA SER A 56 -3.16 10.30 -4.36
C SER A 56 -4.33 9.78 -3.53
N ALA A 57 -5.24 9.05 -4.18
CA ALA A 57 -6.36 8.36 -3.55
C ALA A 57 -6.58 6.99 -4.19
N PRO A 58 -7.10 6.00 -3.44
CA PRO A 58 -7.37 4.68 -3.98
C PRO A 58 -8.45 4.73 -5.07
N THR A 59 -8.22 4.01 -6.17
CA THR A 59 -9.19 3.91 -7.28
C THR A 59 -10.34 2.95 -6.96
N TYR A 60 -10.07 1.97 -6.09
CA TYR A 60 -11.03 0.96 -5.65
C TYR A 60 -11.37 1.13 -4.17
N ALA A 61 -12.60 0.74 -3.82
CA ALA A 61 -13.02 0.52 -2.45
C ALA A 61 -13.61 -0.88 -2.35
N GLU A 62 -13.23 -1.60 -1.31
CA GLU A 62 -13.74 -2.93 -0.96
C GLU A 62 -14.31 -2.92 0.47
N ASP A 63 -15.07 -3.95 0.83
CA ASP A 63 -15.64 -4.10 2.18
C ASP A 63 -14.56 -4.15 3.29
N TRP A 64 -13.36 -4.64 2.95
CA TRP A 64 -12.21 -4.67 3.85
C TRP A 64 -11.36 -3.39 3.81
N SER A 65 -11.65 -2.45 2.90
CA SER A 65 -10.95 -1.16 2.86
C SER A 65 -11.41 -0.28 4.03
N PRO A 66 -10.52 0.55 4.60
CA PRO A 66 -10.92 1.48 5.65
C PRO A 66 -11.94 2.49 5.13
N ASP A 67 -12.96 2.80 5.95
CA ASP A 67 -13.98 3.80 5.61
C ASP A 67 -13.39 5.22 5.44
N ASP A 68 -12.30 5.50 6.17
CA ASP A 68 -11.58 6.78 6.11
C ASP A 68 -10.19 6.59 5.50
N VAL A 69 -10.11 6.81 4.19
CA VAL A 69 -8.84 6.93 3.45
C VAL A 69 -8.43 8.39 3.28
N TYR A 70 -9.21 9.34 3.80
CA TYR A 70 -9.05 10.80 3.65
C TYR A 70 -8.08 11.41 4.67
N VAL A 71 -7.01 10.70 4.97
CA VAL A 71 -5.93 11.20 5.83
C VAL A 71 -5.10 12.26 5.12
N ASP A 72 -4.54 13.20 5.89
CA ASP A 72 -3.65 14.24 5.35
C ASP A 72 -2.25 13.70 5.00
N ARG A 73 -1.84 12.59 5.62
CA ARG A 73 -0.47 12.05 5.53
C ARG A 73 -0.48 10.58 5.10
N VAL A 74 0.41 10.23 4.19
CA VAL A 74 0.65 8.86 3.74
C VAL A 74 2.14 8.53 3.78
N PHE A 75 2.47 7.25 3.75
CA PHE A 75 3.80 6.76 3.48
C PHE A 75 3.95 6.47 1.99
N ALA A 76 4.81 7.23 1.33
CA ALA A 76 5.22 6.96 -0.03
C ALA A 76 6.28 5.85 -0.04
N CYS A 77 5.90 4.70 -0.60
CA CYS A 77 6.69 3.48 -0.69
C CYS A 77 6.81 3.06 -2.16
N ALA A 78 7.66 3.76 -2.91
CA ALA A 78 7.75 3.70 -4.36
C ALA A 78 6.38 3.95 -5.02
N ASN A 79 5.89 3.01 -5.84
CA ASN A 79 4.60 3.11 -6.53
C ASN A 79 3.38 2.96 -5.60
N TRP A 80 3.59 2.78 -4.29
CA TRP A 80 2.54 2.61 -3.30
C TRP A 80 2.42 3.84 -2.39
N ALA A 81 1.20 4.32 -2.20
CA ALA A 81 0.86 5.15 -1.05
C ALA A 81 0.25 4.24 0.03
N VAL A 82 0.74 4.36 1.27
CA VAL A 82 0.38 3.47 2.38
C VAL A 82 -0.06 4.28 3.59
N ILE A 83 -1.11 3.83 4.26
CA ILE A 83 -1.63 4.42 5.51
C ILE A 83 -1.70 3.36 6.59
N LYS A 84 -1.59 3.81 7.85
CA LYS A 84 -1.79 2.94 9.00
C LYS A 84 -3.29 2.72 9.21
N ILE A 85 -3.68 1.46 9.39
CA ILE A 85 -5.04 1.06 9.79
C ILE A 85 -4.98 0.40 11.17
N ALA A 86 -6.15 0.11 11.77
CA ALA A 86 -6.24 -0.39 13.15
C ALA A 86 -5.34 -1.60 13.42
N ASP A 87 -5.27 -2.54 12.47
CA ASP A 87 -4.56 -3.82 12.63
C ASP A 87 -3.34 -3.97 11.69
N GLY A 88 -2.87 -2.89 11.05
CA GLY A 88 -1.71 -2.96 10.16
C GLY A 88 -1.63 -1.82 9.16
N TRP A 89 -1.52 -2.15 7.87
CA TRP A 89 -1.29 -1.19 6.79
C TRP A 89 -2.26 -1.39 5.63
N TYR A 90 -2.65 -0.28 5.01
CA TYR A 90 -3.45 -0.25 3.79
C TYR A 90 -2.71 0.55 2.73
N GLY A 91 -2.48 -0.02 1.56
CA GLY A 91 -1.78 0.61 0.45
C GLY A 91 -2.60 0.65 -0.82
N TRP A 92 -2.31 1.61 -1.69
CA TRP A 92 -2.89 1.69 -3.02
C TRP A 92 -1.89 2.10 -4.09
N THR A 93 -2.20 1.73 -5.33
CA THR A 93 -1.50 2.14 -6.55
C THR A 93 -2.50 2.68 -7.59
N PRO A 94 -2.05 3.52 -8.53
CA PRO A 94 -0.74 4.17 -8.54
C PRO A 94 -0.62 5.24 -7.45
N ASN A 95 0.59 5.42 -6.94
CA ASN A 95 0.97 6.56 -6.09
C ASN A 95 1.13 7.83 -6.95
N ASP A 96 1.01 9.00 -6.35
CA ASP A 96 1.24 10.26 -7.07
C ASP A 96 2.74 10.44 -7.40
N PRO A 97 3.10 10.96 -8.58
CA PRO A 97 4.49 11.21 -8.93
C PRO A 97 5.28 12.07 -7.93
N ASP A 98 4.65 13.05 -7.27
CA ASP A 98 5.30 13.85 -6.22
C ASP A 98 5.54 13.02 -4.96
N GLU A 99 4.61 12.14 -4.58
CA GLU A 99 4.78 11.18 -3.48
C GLU A 99 5.90 10.19 -3.79
N MET A 100 5.92 9.63 -5.01
CA MET A 100 6.98 8.73 -5.50
C MET A 100 8.36 9.38 -5.46
N ALA A 101 8.45 10.69 -5.72
CA ALA A 101 9.72 11.42 -5.69
C ALA A 101 10.30 11.55 -4.27
N VAL A 102 9.46 11.46 -3.24
CA VAL A 102 9.87 11.52 -1.82
C VAL A 102 10.24 10.13 -1.29
N SER A 103 9.73 9.07 -1.91
CA SER A 103 10.03 7.69 -1.50
C SER A 103 11.53 7.39 -1.57
N PRO A 104 12.13 6.79 -0.53
CA PRO A 104 13.53 6.39 -0.53
C PRO A 104 13.81 5.12 -1.37
N ALA A 105 12.78 4.32 -1.69
CA ALA A 105 12.88 3.10 -2.50
C ALA A 105 12.94 3.32 -4.03
N GLN A 106 13.58 4.39 -4.51
CA GLN A 106 13.62 4.73 -5.96
C GLN A 106 14.26 3.65 -6.84
#